data_AF-A0AAV1ZI99-F1
#
_entry.id   AF-A0AAV1ZI99-F1
#
_cell.length_a   1.000
_cell.length_b   1.000
_cell.length_c   1.000
_cell.angle_alpha   90.00
_cell.angle_beta   90.00
_cell.angle_gamma   90.00
#
_symmetry.space_group_name_H-M   'P 1'
#
loop_
_entity.id
_entity.type
_entity.pdbx_description
1 polymer ?
#
loop_
_entity_poly.entity_id
_entity_poly.type
_entity_poly.pdbx_seq_one_letter_code
_entity_poly.pdbx_strand_id
1 'polypeptide(L)'
;MSAQRSTKSEKSGLTFPVPRIKAMLKVRKVANRVSDSGAVFMTAVLEYLTAEILEVSLDAARQEGLVRIKARHVNTALKKDPDLGKYFAMAIVPNSKFVPKD
;
A
#
# COMPACT_ATOMS: atom_id res chain seq x y z
N MET A 1 -8.88 28.53 25.38
CA MET A 1 -8.12 27.34 24.94
C MET A 1 -8.54 27.03 23.51
N SER A 2 -7.62 27.05 22.56
CA SER A 2 -7.94 26.64 21.17
C SER A 2 -8.15 25.13 21.15
N ALA A 3 -9.23 24.66 20.52
CA ALA A 3 -9.46 23.23 20.36
C ALA A 3 -8.34 22.62 19.50
N GLN A 4 -7.68 21.58 20.01
CA GLN A 4 -6.63 20.87 19.27
C GLN A 4 -7.25 20.23 18.03
N ARG A 5 -6.83 20.67 16.84
CA ARG A 5 -7.27 20.10 15.57
C ARG A 5 -6.55 18.76 15.39
N SER A 6 -7.33 17.68 15.38
CA SER A 6 -6.85 16.35 14.99
C SER A 6 -7.43 15.93 13.66
N THR A 7 -6.60 15.31 12.83
CA THR A 7 -7.01 14.85 11.49
C THR A 7 -7.88 13.60 11.58
N LYS A 8 -8.65 13.31 10.52
CA LYS A 8 -9.43 12.06 10.47
C LYS A 8 -8.51 10.82 10.50
N SER A 9 -7.34 10.91 9.88
CA SER A 9 -6.30 9.87 9.90
C SER A 9 -5.80 9.59 11.32
N GLU A 10 -5.43 10.63 12.07
CA GLU A 10 -5.02 10.48 13.48
C GLU A 10 -6.13 9.83 14.32
N LYS A 11 -7.37 10.28 14.16
CA LYS A 11 -8.52 9.73 14.90
C LYS A 11 -8.81 8.26 14.55
N SER A 12 -8.42 7.81 13.36
CA SER A 12 -8.59 6.42 12.92
C SER A 12 -7.33 5.57 13.09
N GLY A 13 -6.24 6.12 13.62
CA GLY A 13 -4.97 5.41 13.77
C GLY A 13 -4.32 5.00 12.44
N LEU A 14 -4.56 5.75 11.36
CA LEU A 14 -4.03 5.45 10.04
C LEU A 14 -2.90 6.40 9.67
N THR A 15 -1.82 5.87 9.12
CA THR A 15 -0.71 6.65 8.54
C THR A 15 -1.15 7.30 7.23
N PHE A 16 -1.96 6.62 6.44
CA PHE A 16 -2.42 7.10 5.15
C PHE A 16 -3.48 8.20 5.29
N PRO A 17 -3.55 9.14 4.32
CA PRO A 17 -4.38 10.32 4.42
C PRO A 17 -5.86 10.05 4.08
N VAL A 18 -6.69 9.74 5.09
CA VAL A 18 -8.14 9.50 4.96
C VAL A 18 -8.86 10.63 4.21
N PRO A 19 -8.63 11.94 4.50
CA PRO A 19 -9.31 13.01 3.79
C PRO A 19 -8.97 13.04 2.29
N ARG A 20 -7.73 12.71 1.93
CA ARG A 20 -7.27 12.66 0.53
C ARG A 20 -7.89 11.49 -0.21
N ILE A 21 -7.90 10.30 0.39
CA ILE A 21 -8.57 9.13 -0.20
C ILE A 21 -10.07 9.41 -0.40
N LYS A 22 -10.74 10.00 0.59
CA LYS A 22 -12.16 10.42 0.44
C LYS A 22 -12.37 11.38 -0.72
N ALA A 23 -11.49 12.38 -0.87
CA ALA A 23 -11.55 13.32 -2.00
C ALA A 23 -11.36 12.60 -3.34
N MET A 24 -10.38 11.69 -3.44
CA MET A 24 -10.14 10.89 -4.65
C MET A 24 -11.34 10.01 -5.01
N LEU A 25 -12.01 9.39 -4.03
CA LEU A 25 -13.23 8.60 -4.26
C LEU A 25 -14.37 9.46 -4.83
N LYS A 26 -14.54 10.69 -4.33
CA LYS A 26 -15.53 11.64 -4.87
C LYS A 26 -15.20 12.08 -6.30
N VAL A 27 -13.93 12.39 -6.58
CA VAL A 27 -13.48 12.78 -7.94
C VAL A 27 -13.71 11.65 -8.94
N ARG A 28 -13.44 10.40 -8.54
CA ARG A 28 -13.72 9.22 -9.36
C ARG A 28 -15.20 8.85 -9.46
N LYS A 29 -16.09 9.58 -8.77
CA LYS A 29 -17.54 9.34 -8.74
C LYS A 29 -17.90 7.87 -8.47
N VAL A 30 -17.18 7.22 -7.55
CA VAL A 30 -17.41 5.79 -7.22
C VAL A 30 -18.82 5.50 -6.71
N ALA A 31 -19.50 6.52 -6.16
CA ALA A 31 -20.88 6.50 -5.72
C ALA A 31 -21.41 7.94 -5.61
N ASN A 32 -22.74 8.10 -5.59
CA ASN A 32 -23.41 9.39 -5.38
C ASN A 32 -23.01 10.04 -4.03
N ARG A 33 -22.73 9.22 -3.01
CA ARG A 33 -22.27 9.68 -1.69
C ARG A 33 -21.16 8.77 -1.17
N VAL A 34 -20.10 9.37 -0.64
CA VAL A 34 -19.00 8.68 0.04
C VAL A 34 -19.06 8.98 1.54
N SER A 35 -19.31 7.96 2.36
CA SER A 35 -19.34 8.09 3.81
C SER A 35 -17.92 8.23 4.41
N ASP A 36 -17.84 8.74 5.64
CA ASP A 36 -16.56 8.78 6.37
C ASP A 36 -16.01 7.37 6.62
N SER A 37 -16.86 6.46 7.11
CA SER A 37 -16.45 5.09 7.41
C SER A 37 -15.97 4.34 6.17
N GLY A 38 -16.61 4.56 5.01
CA GLY A 38 -16.16 3.98 3.75
C GLY A 38 -14.78 4.49 3.32
N ALA A 39 -14.50 5.78 3.54
CA ALA A 39 -13.18 6.35 3.27
C ALA A 39 -12.11 5.82 4.25
N VAL A 40 -12.43 5.70 5.54
CA VAL A 40 -11.53 5.11 6.54
C VAL A 40 -11.22 3.66 6.16
N PHE A 41 -12.23 2.85 5.85
CA PHE A 41 -12.06 1.45 5.46
C PHE A 41 -11.17 1.31 4.22
N MET A 42 -11.46 2.05 3.15
CA MET A 42 -10.63 2.03 1.94
C MET A 42 -9.18 2.46 2.24
N THR A 43 -9.00 3.47 3.08
CA THR A 43 -7.65 3.92 3.47
C THR A 43 -6.90 2.84 4.24
N ALA A 44 -7.57 2.15 5.17
CA ALA A 44 -6.99 1.06 5.95
C ALA A 44 -6.57 -0.12 5.06
N VAL A 45 -7.39 -0.51 4.08
CA VAL A 45 -7.05 -1.58 3.13
C VAL A 45 -5.81 -1.21 2.30
N LEU A 46 -5.74 0.04 1.81
CA LEU A 46 -4.57 0.50 1.05
C LEU A 46 -3.31 0.54 1.90
N GLU A 47 -3.42 0.97 3.16
CA GLU A 47 -2.31 0.99 4.12
C GLU A 47 -1.82 -0.42 4.43
N TYR A 48 -2.74 -1.36 4.70
CA TYR A 48 -2.43 -2.76 4.94
C TYR A 48 -1.70 -3.40 3.76
N LEU A 49 -2.26 -3.30 2.55
CA LEU A 49 -1.63 -3.87 1.35
C LEU A 49 -0.25 -3.25 1.06
N THR A 50 -0.07 -1.96 1.36
CA THR A 50 1.23 -1.30 1.22
C THR A 50 2.23 -1.84 2.24
N ALA A 51 1.81 -2.01 3.50
CA ALA A 51 2.66 -2.55 4.56
C ALA A 51 3.13 -3.98 4.23
N GLU A 52 2.21 -4.86 3.80
CA GLU A 52 2.50 -6.23 3.42
C GLU A 52 3.53 -6.31 2.27
N ILE A 53 3.30 -5.55 1.20
CA ILE A 53 4.24 -5.50 0.07
C ILE A 53 5.61 -5.00 0.52
N LEU A 54 5.67 -3.99 1.40
CA LEU A 54 6.92 -3.43 1.91
C LEU A 54 7.66 -4.40 2.83
N GLU A 55 6.96 -5.17 3.66
CA GLU A 55 7.53 -6.17 4.55
C GLU A 55 8.24 -7.26 3.76
N VAL A 56 7.53 -7.90 2.82
CA VAL A 56 8.09 -8.96 1.98
C VAL A 56 9.22 -8.42 1.08
N SER A 57 9.09 -7.18 0.60
CA SER A 57 10.14 -6.52 -0.19
C SER A 57 11.39 -6.19 0.65
N LEU A 58 11.22 -5.84 1.92
CA LEU A 58 12.32 -5.56 2.83
C LEU A 58 13.07 -6.85 3.16
N ASP A 59 12.36 -7.95 3.39
CA ASP A 59 13.00 -9.25 3.62
C ASP A 59 13.76 -9.74 2.40
N ALA A 60 13.22 -9.55 1.19
CA ALA A 60 13.97 -9.79 -0.04
C ALA A 60 15.23 -8.90 -0.15
N ALA A 61 15.19 -7.64 0.30
CA ALA A 61 16.36 -6.77 0.32
C ALA A 61 17.41 -7.24 1.33
N ARG A 62 16.96 -7.65 2.53
CA ARG A 62 17.81 -8.14 3.62
C ARG A 62 18.52 -9.45 3.27
N GLN A 63 17.87 -10.34 2.53
CA GLN A 63 18.49 -11.56 1.99
C GLN A 63 19.68 -11.25 1.08
N GLU A 64 19.73 -10.06 0.48
CA GLU A 64 20.85 -9.58 -0.32
C GLU A 64 21.82 -8.69 0.45
N GLY A 65 21.69 -8.60 1.77
CA GLY A 65 22.52 -7.73 2.61
C GLY A 65 22.27 -6.23 2.39
N LEU A 66 21.13 -5.86 1.79
CA LEU A 66 20.78 -4.48 1.49
C LEU A 66 19.75 -3.93 2.46
N VAL A 67 19.92 -2.66 2.85
CA VAL A 67 18.96 -1.91 3.68
C VAL A 67 17.93 -1.13 2.86
N ARG A 68 18.15 -1.00 1.55
CA ARG A 68 17.30 -0.21 0.64
C ARG A 68 16.51 -1.13 -0.28
N ILE A 69 15.19 -0.96 -0.26
CA ILE A 69 14.28 -1.60 -1.22
C ILE A 69 14.54 -1.04 -2.64
N LYS A 70 14.69 -1.93 -3.61
CA LYS A 70 14.82 -1.64 -5.04
C LYS A 70 13.65 -2.29 -5.79
N ALA A 71 13.38 -1.85 -7.02
CA ALA A 71 12.30 -2.39 -7.85
C ALA A 71 12.31 -3.93 -7.97
N ARG A 72 13.48 -4.55 -8.04
CA ARG A 72 13.61 -6.03 -8.06
C ARG A 72 13.16 -6.73 -6.77
N HIS A 73 13.28 -6.08 -5.61
CA HIS A 73 12.84 -6.68 -4.34
C HIS A 73 11.30 -6.68 -4.29
N VAL A 74 10.66 -5.61 -4.76
CA VAL A 74 9.20 -5.54 -4.96
C VAL A 74 8.73 -6.61 -5.95
N ASN A 75 9.38 -6.72 -7.11
CA ASN A 75 9.04 -7.75 -8.09
C ASN A 75 9.23 -9.17 -7.54
N THR A 76 10.22 -9.37 -6.66
CA THR A 76 10.46 -10.66 -6.00
C THR A 76 9.35 -10.98 -5.00
N ALA A 77 8.96 -10.00 -4.18
CA ALA A 77 7.84 -10.13 -3.24
C ALA A 77 6.54 -10.51 -3.96
N LEU A 78 6.17 -9.76 -5.00
CA LEU A 78 4.95 -10.02 -5.76
C LEU A 78 4.93 -11.39 -6.46
N LYS A 79 6.08 -12.00 -6.76
CA LYS A 79 6.14 -13.30 -7.46
C LYS A 79 6.28 -14.49 -6.53
N LYS A 80 6.96 -14.33 -5.40
CA LYS A 80 7.23 -15.44 -4.46
C LYS A 80 6.13 -15.62 -3.45
N ASP A 81 5.43 -14.54 -3.11
CA ASP A 81 4.29 -14.60 -2.21
C ASP A 81 3.04 -15.09 -2.99
N PRO A 82 2.41 -16.22 -2.58
CA PRO A 82 1.24 -16.77 -3.28
C PRO A 82 0.03 -15.85 -3.29
N ASP A 83 -0.18 -15.09 -2.21
CA ASP A 83 -1.33 -14.20 -2.07
C ASP A 83 -1.13 -12.96 -2.93
N LEU A 84 0.02 -12.29 -2.84
CA LEU A 84 0.36 -11.14 -3.68
C LEU A 84 0.46 -11.55 -5.15
N GLY A 85 1.01 -12.72 -5.45
CA GLY A 85 1.13 -13.25 -6.81
C GLY A 85 -0.22 -13.42 -7.50
N LYS A 86 -1.26 -13.80 -6.75
CA LYS A 86 -2.63 -13.89 -7.27
C LYS A 86 -3.22 -12.50 -7.56
N TYR A 87 -3.07 -11.55 -6.65
CA TYR A 87 -3.65 -10.21 -6.81
C TYR A 87 -2.92 -9.34 -7.84
N PHE A 88 -1.61 -9.54 -7.99
CA PHE A 88 -0.74 -8.73 -8.86
C PHE A 88 -0.21 -9.50 -10.07
N ALA A 89 -0.87 -10.58 -10.49
CA ALA A 89 -0.44 -11.46 -11.59
C ALA A 89 -0.15 -10.72 -12.90
N MET A 90 -0.88 -9.64 -13.18
CA MET A 90 -0.71 -8.83 -14.40
C MET A 90 0.11 -7.55 -14.19
N ALA A 91 0.62 -7.31 -12.98
CA ALA A 91 1.39 -6.11 -12.68
C ALA A 91 2.79 -6.21 -13.28
N ILE A 92 3.23 -5.15 -13.94
CA ILE A 92 4.61 -5.01 -14.42
C ILE A 92 5.33 -4.04 -13.49
N VAL A 93 6.43 -4.49 -12.87
CA VAL A 93 7.31 -3.64 -12.06
C VAL A 93 8.47 -3.16 -12.95
N PRO A 94 8.49 -1.89 -13.39
CA PRO A 94 9.56 -1.39 -14.26
C PRO A 94 10.92 -1.44 -13.57
N ASN A 95 12.00 -1.53 -14.36
CA ASN A 95 13.38 -1.57 -13.86
C ASN A 95 13.66 -2.73 -12.88
N SER A 96 12.87 -3.80 -12.92
CA SER A 96 13.13 -5.03 -12.19
C SER A 96 13.65 -6.09 -13.16
N LYS A 97 14.93 -6.47 -13.04
CA LYS A 97 15.41 -7.70 -13.68
C LYS A 97 14.85 -8.87 -12.87
N PHE A 98 14.12 -9.77 -13.53
CA PHE A 98 13.73 -11.03 -12.92
C PHE A 98 15.00 -11.85 -12.65
N VAL A 99 15.20 -12.26 -11.41
CA VAL A 99 16.26 -13.21 -11.05
C VAL A 99 15.55 -14.53 -10.72
N PRO A 100 15.57 -15.53 -11.62
CA PRO A 100 15.12 -16.87 -11.29
C PRO A 100 15.94 -17.40 -10.11
N LYS A 101 15.30 -18.14 -9.19
CA LYS A 101 16.05 -19.02 -8.30
C LYS A 101 16.29 -20.31 -9.06
N ASP A 102 17.55 -20.74 -9.15
CA ASP A 102 17.92 -22.11 -9.49
C ASP A 102 17.30 -23.10 -8.48
#